data_AF-A0A4S8KSG9-F1
#
_entry.id   AF-A0A4S8KSG9-F1
#
_cell.length_a   1.000
_cell.length_b   1.000
_cell.length_c   1.000
_cell.angle_alpha   90.00
_cell.angle_beta   90.00
_cell.angle_gamma   90.00
#
_symmetry.space_group_name_H-M   'P 1'
#
loop_
_entity.id
_entity.type
_entity.pdbx_description
1 polymer ?
#
loop_
_entity_poly.entity_id
_entity_poly.type
_entity_poly.pdbx_seq_one_letter_code
_entity_poly.pdbx_strand_id
1 'polypeptide(L)'
;MSSGARATHALAANYCRGGKAFKDLLKGSVSRPEFPDSEWNSIIQNKVCDFDAVLTSIHSPAKDVEVTKTVTNEAQWNKAFRLFKRATLHLFPHRDSELATYENHMGDLFLSIDPLLHPRLISYDKAVRNLVANRGDLTLADVNHDAFRNAFRTHIKNYGAFVVENKQLASTSSLSSSSRDKRPRVEICKLSRPDLKAIHPCLT
;
A
#
# COMPACT_ATOMS: atom_id res chain seq x y z
N MET A 1 -9.48 -23.31 -3.01
CA MET A 1 -8.72 -22.59 -1.97
C MET A 1 -7.47 -23.37 -1.65
N SER A 2 -6.29 -22.78 -1.85
CA SER A 2 -5.02 -23.37 -1.44
C SER A 2 -4.99 -23.70 0.07
N SER A 3 -4.30 -24.76 0.48
CA SER A 3 -4.14 -25.13 1.90
C SER A 3 -3.50 -24.00 2.71
N GLY A 4 -2.54 -23.28 2.12
CA GLY A 4 -1.87 -22.13 2.74
C GLY A 4 -2.82 -20.95 3.01
N ALA A 5 -3.68 -20.60 2.05
CA ALA A 5 -4.66 -19.52 2.21
C ALA A 5 -5.59 -19.77 3.41
N ARG A 6 -6.12 -21.00 3.53
CA ARG A 6 -6.99 -21.39 4.65
C ARG A 6 -6.27 -21.29 6.00
N ALA A 7 -5.03 -21.77 6.09
CA ALA A 7 -4.22 -21.68 7.30
C ALA A 7 -3.96 -20.22 7.72
N THR A 8 -3.63 -19.35 6.75
CA THR A 8 -3.41 -17.91 6.99
C THR A 8 -4.68 -17.24 7.54
N HIS A 9 -5.84 -17.49 6.91
CA HIS A 9 -7.11 -16.93 7.38
C HIS A 9 -7.49 -17.41 8.79
N ALA A 10 -7.29 -18.71 9.09
CA ALA A 10 -7.58 -19.26 10.40
C ALA A 10 -6.71 -18.63 11.50
N LEU A 11 -5.40 -18.48 11.26
CA LEU A 11 -4.48 -17.82 12.19
C LEU A 11 -4.80 -16.34 12.36
N ALA A 12 -5.06 -15.61 11.28
CA ALA A 12 -5.43 -14.20 11.33
C ALA A 12 -6.71 -13.98 12.17
N ALA A 13 -7.73 -14.83 11.99
CA ALA A 13 -8.93 -14.80 12.81
C ALA A 13 -8.65 -15.02 14.31
N ASN A 14 -7.74 -15.94 14.64
CA ASN A 14 -7.32 -16.19 16.03
C ASN A 14 -6.57 -14.98 16.62
N TYR A 15 -5.67 -14.35 15.86
CA TYR A 15 -4.95 -13.16 16.31
C TYR A 15 -5.89 -11.98 16.53
N CYS A 16 -6.84 -11.76 15.62
CA CYS A 16 -7.86 -10.72 15.76
C CYS A 16 -8.73 -10.95 16.99
N ARG A 17 -9.08 -12.20 17.31
CA ARG A 17 -9.81 -12.56 18.54
C ARG A 17 -9.01 -12.24 19.82
N GLY A 18 -7.69 -12.40 19.78
CA GLY A 18 -6.79 -12.04 20.89
C GLY A 18 -6.61 -10.52 21.09
N GLY A 19 -6.96 -9.70 20.09
CA GLY A 19 -7.04 -8.25 20.21
C GLY A 19 -5.78 -7.59 20.79
N LYS A 20 -5.96 -6.81 21.87
CA LYS A 20 -4.86 -6.09 22.55
C LYS A 20 -3.86 -7.04 23.21
N ALA A 21 -4.31 -8.14 23.82
CA ALA A 21 -3.43 -9.09 24.50
C ALA A 21 -2.41 -9.71 23.53
N PHE A 22 -2.85 -10.05 22.32
CA PHE A 22 -1.95 -10.55 21.28
C PHE A 22 -0.92 -9.51 20.86
N LYS A 23 -1.32 -8.23 20.73
CA LYS A 23 -0.39 -7.15 20.38
C LYS A 23 0.64 -6.90 21.49
N ASP A 24 0.23 -6.95 22.74
CA ASP A 24 1.12 -6.78 23.89
C ASP A 24 2.12 -7.96 23.98
N LEU A 25 1.65 -9.19 23.73
CA LEU A 25 2.52 -10.36 23.62
C LEU A 25 3.53 -10.24 22.46
N LEU A 26 3.06 -9.80 21.28
CA LEU A 26 3.91 -9.60 20.12
C LEU A 26 4.98 -8.55 20.41
N LYS A 27 4.63 -7.43 21.06
CA LYS A 27 5.57 -6.37 21.46
C LYS A 27 6.64 -6.87 22.44
N GLY A 28 6.27 -7.78 23.34
CA GLY A 28 7.20 -8.40 24.30
C GLY A 28 8.07 -9.52 23.72
N SER A 29 7.84 -9.94 22.47
CA SER A 29 8.58 -11.04 21.85
C SER A 29 10.02 -10.65 21.50
N VAL A 30 10.99 -11.38 22.03
CA VAL A 30 12.43 -11.17 21.78
C VAL A 30 12.82 -11.44 20.32
N SER A 31 12.07 -12.28 19.62
CA SER A 31 12.31 -12.63 18.22
C SER A 31 11.50 -11.79 17.23
N ARG A 32 10.84 -10.72 17.69
CA ARG A 32 10.07 -9.82 16.83
C ARG A 32 10.99 -9.10 15.84
N PRO A 33 10.76 -9.22 14.53
CA PRO A 33 11.53 -8.49 13.54
C PRO A 33 11.23 -6.98 13.59
N GLU A 34 12.22 -6.16 13.24
CA GLU A 34 12.05 -4.73 13.05
C GLU A 34 11.07 -4.47 11.90
N PHE A 35 9.93 -3.85 12.22
CA PHE A 35 8.84 -3.59 11.27
C PHE A 35 7.91 -2.51 11.89
N PRO A 36 7.38 -1.56 11.10
CA PRO A 36 6.63 -0.44 11.67
C PRO A 36 5.35 -0.89 12.37
N ASP A 37 5.09 -0.28 13.52
CA ASP A 37 3.90 -0.54 14.32
C ASP A 37 2.59 -0.30 13.54
N SER A 38 2.57 0.62 12.57
CA SER A 38 1.43 0.86 11.69
C SER A 38 1.08 -0.39 10.86
N GLU A 39 2.09 -1.06 10.31
CA GLU A 39 1.91 -2.18 9.38
C GLU A 39 1.79 -3.54 10.05
N TRP A 40 2.16 -3.67 11.33
CA TRP A 40 1.90 -4.89 12.09
C TRP A 40 0.41 -5.22 12.14
N ASN A 41 -0.46 -4.21 12.25
CA ASN A 41 -1.90 -4.43 12.21
C ASN A 41 -2.36 -5.00 10.87
N SER A 42 -1.75 -4.55 9.76
CA SER A 42 -2.04 -5.05 8.42
C SER A 42 -1.70 -6.54 8.32
N ILE A 43 -0.52 -6.96 8.79
CA ILE A 43 -0.12 -8.38 8.79
C ILE A 43 -1.05 -9.21 9.67
N ILE A 44 -1.33 -8.76 10.91
CA ILE A 44 -2.21 -9.49 11.85
C ILE A 44 -3.59 -9.75 11.24
N GLN A 45 -4.13 -8.78 10.51
CA GLN A 45 -5.44 -8.85 9.87
C GLN A 45 -5.40 -9.54 8.50
N ASN A 46 -4.24 -10.03 8.04
CA ASN A 46 -4.01 -10.52 6.69
C ASN A 46 -4.47 -9.51 5.61
N LYS A 47 -4.21 -8.23 5.84
CA LYS A 47 -4.45 -7.12 4.91
C LYS A 47 -3.17 -6.73 4.19
N VAL A 48 -3.32 -5.91 3.15
CA VAL A 48 -2.20 -5.36 2.39
C VAL A 48 -1.35 -4.46 3.28
N CYS A 49 -0.04 -4.70 3.28
CA CYS A 49 0.94 -3.80 3.88
C CYS A 49 1.33 -2.69 2.90
N ASP A 50 1.53 -1.49 3.44
CA ASP A 50 2.08 -0.37 2.70
C ASP A 50 3.62 -0.41 2.70
N PHE A 51 4.21 -0.69 1.54
CA PHE A 51 5.66 -0.79 1.41
C PHE A 51 6.36 0.58 1.50
N ASP A 52 5.65 1.67 1.23
CA ASP A 52 6.20 3.02 1.41
C ASP A 52 6.35 3.33 2.91
N ALA A 53 5.38 2.92 3.72
CA ALA A 53 5.44 3.01 5.18
C ALA A 53 6.56 2.12 5.76
N VAL A 54 6.68 0.88 5.27
CA VAL A 54 7.78 -0.04 5.64
C VAL A 54 9.15 0.55 5.30
N LEU A 55 9.30 1.16 4.12
CA LEU A 55 10.58 1.73 3.72
C LEU A 55 10.91 2.99 4.53
N THR A 56 9.91 3.83 4.80
CA THR A 56 10.06 5.08 5.55
C THR A 56 10.50 4.82 6.99
N SER A 57 9.98 3.77 7.64
CA SER A 57 10.30 3.47 9.04
C SER A 57 11.78 3.18 9.30
N ILE A 58 12.51 2.65 8.31
CA ILE A 58 13.94 2.29 8.44
C ILE A 58 14.84 3.52 8.31
N HIS A 59 14.38 4.56 7.62
CA HIS A 59 15.22 5.71 7.26
C HIS A 59 14.99 6.93 8.15
N SER A 60 14.15 6.82 9.18
CA SER A 60 13.85 7.91 10.11
C SER A 60 14.34 7.63 11.54
N PRO A 61 15.67 7.50 11.78
CA PRO A 61 16.21 7.46 13.14
C PRO A 61 16.26 8.85 13.81
N ALA A 62 16.10 9.94 13.06
CA ALA A 62 16.11 11.31 13.57
C ALA A 62 14.83 12.04 13.15
N LYS A 63 14.03 12.44 14.13
CA LYS A 63 12.98 13.46 13.96
C LYS A 63 13.65 14.68 13.31
N ASP A 64 13.17 15.09 12.13
CA ASP A 64 13.15 16.49 11.65
C ASP A 64 13.01 16.60 10.12
N VAL A 65 12.95 15.50 9.37
CA VAL A 65 12.46 15.56 7.98
C VAL A 65 11.60 14.34 7.67
N GLU A 66 10.28 14.53 7.60
CA GLU A 66 9.33 13.53 7.06
C GLU A 66 9.55 13.38 5.55
N VAL A 67 10.65 12.75 5.15
CA VAL A 67 10.81 12.29 3.77
C VAL A 67 10.01 11.00 3.63
N THR A 68 8.77 11.11 3.19
CA THR A 68 7.98 9.96 2.74
C THR A 68 8.71 9.32 1.56
N LYS A 69 9.30 8.15 1.79
CA LYS A 69 10.05 7.44 0.74
C LYS A 69 9.09 6.52 0.02
N THR A 70 8.76 6.87 -1.21
CA THR A 70 8.02 6.01 -2.11
C THR A 70 8.95 4.93 -2.69
N VAL A 71 8.44 3.71 -2.77
CA VAL A 71 9.12 2.62 -3.47
C VAL A 71 9.00 2.87 -4.97
N THR A 72 10.14 3.04 -5.63
CA THR A 72 10.22 3.43 -7.06
C THR A 72 11.12 2.53 -7.89
N ASN A 73 11.97 1.72 -7.26
CA ASN A 73 12.89 0.82 -7.94
C ASN A 73 13.01 -0.55 -7.22
N GLU A 74 13.68 -1.47 -7.90
CA GLU A 74 13.93 -2.83 -7.41
C GLU A 74 14.59 -2.87 -6.02
N ALA A 75 15.66 -2.10 -5.79
CA ALA A 75 16.39 -2.16 -4.52
C ALA A 75 15.52 -1.74 -3.32
N GLN A 76 14.69 -0.71 -3.52
CA GLN A 76 13.72 -0.25 -2.54
C GLN A 76 12.62 -1.29 -2.30
N TRP A 77 12.09 -1.90 -3.38
CA TRP A 77 11.10 -2.96 -3.29
C TRP A 77 11.66 -4.17 -2.55
N ASN A 78 12.85 -4.65 -2.91
CA ASN A 78 13.55 -5.76 -2.25
C ASN A 78 13.76 -5.50 -0.76
N LYS A 79 14.11 -4.27 -0.37
CA LYS A 79 14.27 -3.90 1.05
C LYS A 79 12.94 -3.97 1.80
N ALA A 80 11.87 -3.39 1.25
CA ALA A 80 10.54 -3.42 1.85
C ALA A 80 9.97 -4.83 1.92
N PHE A 81 10.05 -5.58 0.81
CA PHE A 81 9.57 -6.96 0.71
C PHE A 81 10.28 -7.89 1.69
N ARG A 82 11.59 -7.76 1.86
CA ARG A 82 12.34 -8.57 2.84
C ARG A 82 11.88 -8.35 4.28
N LEU A 83 11.60 -7.10 4.66
CA LEU A 83 11.06 -6.80 5.99
C LEU A 83 9.64 -7.33 6.15
N PHE A 84 8.80 -7.12 5.13
CA PHE A 84 7.46 -7.70 5.08
C PHE A 84 7.49 -9.23 5.20
N LYS A 85 8.39 -9.91 4.48
CA LYS A 85 8.57 -11.37 4.53
C LYS A 85 8.97 -11.82 5.93
N ARG A 86 9.97 -11.18 6.56
CA ARG A 86 10.39 -11.51 7.94
C ARG A 86 9.24 -11.34 8.95
N ALA A 87 8.52 -10.23 8.89
CA ALA A 87 7.39 -9.96 9.77
C ALA A 87 6.21 -10.93 9.53
N THR A 88 5.93 -11.25 8.26
CA THR A 88 4.89 -12.20 7.88
C THR A 88 5.24 -13.60 8.37
N LEU A 89 6.47 -14.07 8.19
CA LEU A 89 6.89 -15.41 8.62
C LEU A 89 6.96 -15.56 10.14
N HIS A 90 7.16 -14.47 10.87
CA HIS A 90 7.05 -14.47 12.33
C HIS A 90 5.63 -14.84 12.80
N LEU A 91 4.60 -14.47 12.05
CA LEU A 91 3.20 -14.76 12.36
C LEU A 91 2.64 -15.96 11.58
N PHE A 92 3.10 -16.18 10.36
CA PHE A 92 2.59 -17.18 9.44
C PHE A 92 3.74 -18.01 8.86
N PRO A 93 4.38 -18.89 9.66
CA PRO A 93 5.57 -19.63 9.21
C PRO A 93 5.34 -20.48 7.96
N HIS A 94 4.12 -20.97 7.76
CA HIS A 94 3.75 -21.79 6.60
C HIS A 94 3.73 -21.02 5.27
N ARG A 95 3.88 -19.69 5.27
CA ARG A 95 3.90 -18.86 4.05
C ARG A 95 5.28 -18.72 3.40
N ASP A 96 6.31 -19.42 3.89
CA ASP A 96 7.68 -19.27 3.38
C ASP A 96 7.81 -19.57 1.88
N SER A 97 7.30 -20.73 1.45
CA SER A 97 7.33 -21.15 0.05
C SER A 97 6.53 -20.21 -0.86
N GLU A 98 5.38 -19.73 -0.38
CA GLU A 98 4.54 -18.75 -1.07
C GLU A 98 5.30 -17.45 -1.33
N LEU A 99 5.90 -16.88 -0.27
CA LEU A 99 6.62 -15.63 -0.34
C LEU A 99 7.91 -15.75 -1.16
N ALA A 100 8.61 -16.87 -1.07
CA ALA A 100 9.79 -17.14 -1.90
C ALA A 100 9.43 -17.27 -3.40
N THR A 101 8.32 -17.93 -3.72
CA THR A 101 7.83 -18.04 -5.10
C THR A 101 7.54 -16.66 -5.69
N TYR A 102 6.89 -15.80 -4.90
CA TYR A 102 6.56 -14.45 -5.34
C TYR A 102 7.77 -13.51 -5.42
N GLU A 103 8.72 -13.65 -4.49
CA GLU A 103 10.01 -12.94 -4.51
C GLU A 103 10.76 -13.21 -5.80
N ASN A 104 10.87 -14.48 -6.19
CA ASN A 104 11.51 -14.88 -7.45
C ASN A 104 10.75 -14.33 -8.67
N HIS A 105 9.42 -14.45 -8.68
CA HIS A 105 8.59 -13.91 -9.76
C HIS A 105 8.80 -12.41 -9.98
N MET A 106 8.80 -11.62 -8.90
CA MET A 106 9.04 -10.19 -8.99
C MET A 106 10.49 -9.87 -9.39
N GLY A 107 11.47 -10.63 -8.88
CA GLY A 107 12.88 -10.52 -9.26
C GLY A 107 13.09 -10.74 -10.76
N ASP A 108 12.51 -11.81 -11.32
CA ASP A 108 12.58 -12.10 -12.76
C ASP A 108 11.95 -10.97 -13.60
N LEU A 109 10.87 -10.36 -13.11
CA LEU A 109 10.26 -9.20 -13.77
C LEU A 109 11.13 -7.95 -13.71
N PHE A 110 11.79 -7.68 -12.58
CA PHE A 110 12.73 -6.54 -12.47
C PHE A 110 13.94 -6.71 -13.40
N LEU A 111 14.44 -7.94 -13.56
CA LEU A 111 15.52 -8.26 -14.50
C LEU A 111 15.10 -8.15 -15.97
N SER A 112 13.84 -8.45 -16.28
CA SER A 112 13.33 -8.50 -17.66
C SER A 112 12.72 -7.18 -18.16
N ILE A 113 12.41 -6.25 -17.25
CA ILE A 113 11.72 -4.99 -17.56
C ILE A 113 12.69 -3.82 -17.38
N ASP A 114 12.71 -2.92 -18.36
CA ASP A 114 13.53 -1.71 -18.33
C ASP A 114 13.29 -0.88 -17.03
N PRO A 115 14.34 -0.37 -16.37
CA PRO A 115 14.22 0.46 -15.18
C PRO A 115 13.23 1.63 -15.26
N LEU A 116 13.05 2.22 -16.45
CA LEU A 116 12.07 3.30 -16.66
C LEU A 116 10.62 2.84 -16.43
N LEU A 117 10.36 1.54 -16.51
CA LEU A 117 9.04 0.93 -16.30
C LEU A 117 8.90 0.31 -14.90
N HIS A 118 9.92 0.34 -14.04
CA HIS A 118 9.84 -0.17 -12.67
C HIS A 118 8.69 0.44 -11.83
N PRO A 119 8.33 1.74 -11.95
CA PRO A 119 7.15 2.27 -11.26
C PRO A 119 5.84 1.57 -11.63
N ARG A 120 5.71 1.10 -12.87
CA ARG A 120 4.55 0.30 -13.30
C ARG A 120 4.61 -1.12 -12.72
N LEU A 121 5.80 -1.70 -12.61
CA LEU A 121 6.01 -2.99 -11.98
C LEU A 121 5.67 -2.98 -10.48
N ILE A 122 6.00 -1.89 -9.79
CA ILE A 122 5.61 -1.68 -8.39
C ILE A 122 4.10 -1.49 -8.26
N SER A 123 3.47 -0.80 -9.22
CA SER A 123 2.01 -0.68 -9.27
C SER A 123 1.33 -2.04 -9.50
N TYR A 124 1.90 -2.88 -10.37
CA TYR A 124 1.47 -4.27 -10.56
C TYR A 124 1.57 -5.08 -9.26
N ASP A 125 2.70 -5.00 -8.55
CA ASP A 125 2.86 -5.67 -7.24
C ASP A 125 1.79 -5.23 -6.24
N LYS A 126 1.55 -3.93 -6.13
CA LYS A 126 0.50 -3.39 -5.25
C LYS A 126 -0.87 -3.94 -5.62
N ALA A 127 -1.18 -4.03 -6.93
CA ALA A 127 -2.44 -4.60 -7.40
C ALA A 127 -2.56 -6.10 -7.07
N VAL A 128 -1.50 -6.87 -7.25
CA VAL A 128 -1.45 -8.30 -6.90
C VAL A 128 -1.64 -8.52 -5.41
N ARG A 129 -0.95 -7.77 -4.55
CA ARG A 129 -1.11 -7.88 -3.09
C ARG A 129 -2.52 -7.51 -2.64
N ASN A 130 -3.12 -6.48 -3.24
CA ASN A 130 -4.54 -6.14 -3.03
C ASN A 130 -5.49 -7.23 -3.50
N LEU A 131 -5.22 -7.85 -4.64
CA LEU A 131 -6.02 -8.97 -5.14
C LEU A 131 -6.01 -10.14 -4.14
N VAL A 132 -4.82 -10.57 -3.70
CA VAL A 132 -4.68 -11.70 -2.77
C VAL A 132 -5.31 -11.38 -1.41
N ALA A 133 -5.13 -10.18 -0.87
CA ALA A 133 -5.74 -9.80 0.42
C ALA A 133 -7.27 -9.79 0.38
N ASN A 134 -7.86 -9.45 -0.78
CA ASN A 134 -9.31 -9.40 -0.95
C ASN A 134 -9.92 -10.70 -1.48
N ARG A 135 -9.10 -11.67 -1.91
CA ARG A 135 -9.53 -12.97 -2.45
C ARG A 135 -8.96 -14.11 -1.61
N GLY A 136 -9.80 -14.72 -0.79
CA GLY A 136 -9.38 -15.84 0.06
C GLY A 136 -9.10 -17.16 -0.66
N ASP A 137 -9.28 -17.22 -1.99
CA ASP A 137 -8.95 -18.39 -2.80
C ASP A 137 -7.54 -18.36 -3.39
N LEU A 138 -6.87 -17.20 -3.39
CA LEU A 138 -5.56 -16.98 -3.97
C LEU A 138 -4.46 -16.78 -2.92
N THR A 139 -3.23 -17.03 -3.34
CA THR A 139 -1.99 -16.81 -2.61
C THR A 139 -0.98 -16.12 -3.53
N LEU A 140 0.09 -15.56 -2.97
CA LEU A 140 1.17 -14.97 -3.79
C LEU A 140 1.93 -16.03 -4.61
N ALA A 141 1.78 -17.32 -4.31
CA ALA A 141 2.33 -18.42 -5.11
C ALA A 141 1.60 -18.62 -6.45
N ASP A 142 0.38 -18.09 -6.60
CA ASP A 142 -0.47 -18.28 -7.77
C ASP A 142 -0.08 -17.34 -8.93
N VAL A 143 1.22 -17.18 -9.18
CA VAL A 143 1.80 -16.23 -10.15
C VAL A 143 1.32 -16.47 -11.59
N ASN A 144 0.94 -17.71 -11.91
CA ASN A 144 0.42 -18.11 -13.22
C ASN A 144 -1.10 -17.96 -13.35
N HIS A 145 -1.82 -17.58 -12.29
CA HIS A 145 -3.27 -17.47 -12.29
C HIS A 145 -3.73 -16.30 -13.19
N ASP A 146 -4.89 -16.45 -13.85
CA ASP A 146 -5.41 -15.46 -14.80
C ASP A 146 -5.61 -14.08 -14.18
N ALA A 147 -5.94 -14.01 -12.89
CA ALA A 147 -6.07 -12.73 -12.19
C ALA A 147 -4.74 -11.94 -12.13
N PHE A 148 -3.61 -12.63 -11.94
CA PHE A 148 -2.28 -12.00 -11.96
C PHE A 148 -1.91 -11.59 -13.39
N ARG A 149 -2.20 -12.45 -14.37
CA ARG A 149 -2.01 -12.15 -15.79
C ARG A 149 -2.82 -10.91 -16.22
N ASN A 150 -4.05 -10.79 -15.73
CA ASN A 150 -4.90 -9.61 -15.97
C ASN A 150 -4.30 -8.36 -15.32
N ALA A 151 -3.89 -8.42 -14.06
CA ALA A 151 -3.21 -7.31 -13.38
C ALA A 151 -1.93 -6.88 -14.14
N PHE A 152 -1.14 -7.84 -14.62
CA PHE A 152 0.05 -7.57 -15.42
C PHE A 152 -0.28 -6.82 -16.71
N ARG A 153 -1.32 -7.26 -17.44
CA ARG A 153 -1.78 -6.55 -18.65
C ARG A 153 -2.23 -5.12 -18.33
N THR A 154 -2.93 -4.91 -17.21
CA THR A 154 -3.46 -3.60 -16.80
C THR A 154 -2.37 -2.61 -16.37
N HIS A 155 -1.29 -3.06 -15.77
CA HIS A 155 -0.25 -2.17 -15.24
C HIS A 155 0.99 -2.07 -16.14
N ILE A 156 1.37 -3.15 -16.83
CA ILE A 156 2.62 -3.20 -17.59
C ILE A 156 2.39 -2.97 -19.07
N LYS A 157 1.39 -3.61 -19.68
CA LYS A 157 1.17 -3.49 -21.13
C LYS A 157 0.57 -2.13 -21.47
N ASN A 158 0.92 -1.59 -22.65
CA ASN A 158 0.51 -0.26 -23.13
C ASN A 158 -1.01 -0.07 -23.37
N TYR A 159 -1.82 -1.10 -23.10
CA TYR A 159 -3.29 -1.04 -23.10
C TYR A 159 -3.89 -0.89 -21.69
N GLY A 160 -3.03 -0.70 -20.68
CA GLY A 160 -3.41 -0.64 -19.28
C GLY A 160 -4.13 0.64 -18.86
N ALA A 161 -5.06 0.55 -17.91
CA ALA A 161 -5.80 1.70 -17.36
C ALA A 161 -4.88 2.80 -16.80
N PHE A 162 -3.71 2.43 -16.27
CA PHE A 162 -2.69 3.37 -15.77
C PHE A 162 -2.09 4.27 -16.87
N VAL A 163 -2.08 3.81 -18.14
CA VAL A 163 -1.66 4.63 -19.29
C VAL A 163 -2.72 5.69 -19.62
N VAL A 164 -4.00 5.39 -19.38
CA VAL A 164 -5.12 6.31 -19.65
C VAL A 164 -5.16 7.45 -18.62
N GLU A 165 -4.93 7.15 -17.33
CA GLU A 165 -4.91 8.14 -16.25
C GLU A 165 -3.81 9.20 -16.44
N ASN A 166 -2.58 8.78 -16.80
CA ASN A 166 -1.49 9.72 -17.11
C ASN A 166 -1.75 10.53 -18.39
N LYS A 167 -2.45 9.98 -19.38
CA LYS A 167 -2.88 10.74 -20.56
C LYS A 167 -3.93 11.81 -20.20
N GLN A 168 -4.87 11.51 -19.31
CA GLN A 168 -5.85 12.50 -18.86
C GLN A 168 -5.19 13.63 -18.06
N LEU A 169 -4.27 13.32 -17.15
CA LEU A 169 -3.48 14.32 -16.42
C LEU A 169 -2.64 15.20 -17.36
N ALA A 170 -1.99 14.60 -18.37
CA ALA A 170 -1.21 15.34 -19.38
C ALA A 170 -2.10 16.20 -20.30
N SER A 171 -3.33 15.76 -20.59
CA SER A 171 -4.28 16.51 -21.42
C SER A 171 -4.90 17.70 -20.68
N THR A 172 -4.98 17.64 -19.35
CA THR A 172 -5.47 18.76 -18.52
C THR A 172 -4.42 19.86 -18.29
N SER A 173 -3.13 19.57 -18.50
CA SER A 173 -2.05 20.56 -18.34
C SER A 173 -1.83 21.50 -19.54
N SER A 174 -2.53 21.30 -20.66
CA SER A 174 -2.28 22.04 -21.91
C SER A 174 -3.30 23.13 -22.28
N LEU A 175 -4.18 23.56 -21.35
CA LEU A 175 -5.11 24.67 -21.61
C LEU A 175 -5.15 25.66 -20.44
N SER A 176 -4.20 26.61 -20.39
CA SER A 176 -4.48 28.04 -20.26
C SER A 176 -3.19 28.86 -20.17
N SER A 177 -2.76 29.43 -21.30
CA SER A 177 -1.87 30.59 -21.32
C SER A 177 -2.47 31.66 -22.24
N SER A 178 -3.17 32.64 -21.64
CA SER A 178 -3.35 33.94 -22.29
C SER A 178 -3.76 35.05 -21.30
N SER A 179 -2.84 36.01 -21.18
CA SER A 179 -3.06 37.46 -21.24
C SER A 179 -3.77 38.22 -20.11
N ARG A 180 -2.92 38.99 -19.41
CA ARG A 180 -3.03 40.39 -18.91
C ARG A 180 -4.40 41.08 -18.95
N ASP A 181 -4.75 41.55 -17.74
CA ASP A 181 -5.31 42.86 -17.36
C ASP A 181 -6.54 43.42 -18.11
N LYS A 182 -7.64 43.56 -17.34
CA LYS A 182 -8.45 44.79 -17.21
C LYS A 182 -9.51 44.58 -16.11
N ARG A 183 -9.38 45.31 -14.99
CA ARG A 183 -10.48 45.52 -14.03
C ARG A 183 -11.58 46.37 -14.68
N PRO A 184 -12.83 46.20 -14.24
CA PRO A 184 -13.51 47.32 -13.61
C PRO A 184 -14.08 46.98 -12.22
N ARG A 185 -14.26 48.06 -11.47
CA ARG A 185 -14.63 48.22 -10.06
C ARG A 185 -16.15 48.24 -9.89
N VAL A 186 -16.72 47.50 -8.92
CA VAL A 186 -17.98 47.85 -8.21
C VAL A 186 -17.93 47.34 -6.75
N GLU A 187 -18.63 48.07 -5.88
CA GLU A 187 -18.47 48.24 -4.44
C GLU A 187 -19.13 47.20 -3.51
N ILE A 188 -18.49 47.07 -2.34
CA ILE A 188 -18.95 46.84 -0.96
C ILE A 188 -20.45 46.52 -0.73
N CYS A 189 -20.72 45.43 0.01
CA CYS A 189 -21.66 45.45 1.13
C CYS A 189 -21.15 44.58 2.30
N LYS A 190 -20.88 45.25 3.42
CA LYS A 190 -20.66 44.67 4.76
C LYS A 190 -22.01 44.30 5.36
N LEU A 191 -22.17 43.11 5.92
CA LEU A 191 -23.14 42.78 6.98
C LEU A 191 -22.60 41.52 7.70
N SER A 192 -21.83 41.71 8.78
CA SER A 192 -22.27 41.59 10.18
C SER A 192 -22.45 40.13 10.64
N ARG A 193 -21.51 39.69 11.49
CA ARG A 193 -21.65 38.50 12.34
C ARG A 193 -22.79 38.70 13.34
N PRO A 194 -23.42 37.61 13.78
CA PRO A 194 -23.76 37.48 15.19
C PRO A 194 -23.14 36.22 15.81
N ASP A 195 -22.45 36.43 16.94
CA ASP A 195 -22.26 35.42 17.98
C ASP A 195 -23.61 34.96 18.54
N LEU A 196 -23.79 33.67 18.85
CA LEU A 196 -24.44 33.21 20.11
C LEU A 196 -24.44 31.67 20.29
N LYS A 197 -23.72 31.27 21.34
CA LYS A 197 -23.85 30.16 22.33
C LYS A 197 -24.94 29.06 22.20
N ALA A 198 -24.49 27.86 22.61
CA ALA A 198 -25.17 26.74 23.30
C ALA A 198 -26.20 25.94 22.47
N ILE A 199 -26.27 24.60 22.50
CA ILE A 199 -26.68 23.72 23.63
C ILE A 199 -26.21 22.26 23.35
N HIS A 200 -25.92 21.51 24.43
CA HIS A 200 -25.51 20.09 24.51
C HIS A 200 -26.72 19.09 24.40
N PRO A 201 -26.55 17.75 24.52
CA PRO A 201 -27.21 16.73 23.70
C PRO A 201 -28.51 16.15 24.29
N CYS A 202 -29.26 15.40 23.48
CA CYS A 202 -30.35 14.54 23.94
C CYS A 202 -29.99 13.06 23.70
N LEU A 203 -29.92 12.31 24.79
CA LEU A 203 -29.92 10.86 24.87
C LEU A 203 -31.37 10.35 24.75
N THR A 204 -31.57 9.22 24.09
CA THR A 204 -32.61 8.24 24.41
C THR A 204 -32.11 6.86 24.06
#